data_AF-A0A0C3RLH0-F1
#
_entry.id   AF-A0A0C3RLH0-F1
#
_cell.length_a   1.000
_cell.length_b   1.000
_cell.length_c   1.000
_cell.angle_alpha   90.00
_cell.angle_beta   90.00
_cell.angle_gamma   90.00
#
_symmetry.space_group_name_H-M   'P 1'
#
loop_
_entity.id
_entity.type
_entity.pdbx_description
1 polymer ?
#
loop_
_entity_poly.entity_id
_entity_poly.type
_entity_poly.pdbx_seq_one_letter_code
_entity_poly.pdbx_strand_id
1 'polypeptide(L)'
;MKKFYFSKSSYISASVLALTLGLSAPLAHSIPFTIDGVLTGDIRLNNPDNLIMNVTITGDTTSNQAFWTIDINSPAHPDVKLDEFYFNMSGLASDYSFSGFDPTGWTVNSPATVQGAGGTSFMFETLDPAGPPNAADVTNSQNLTFTMTNNVGNFTTALFTNAPVAQSNDAGSGQLGAHLQSLTTAGNCGTSTSCSDSGFAFGNYDSGNPPVLIPEPATLSLLGLGLLGFGVARRQKK
;
A
#
# COMPACT_ATOMS: atom_id res chain seq x y z
N MET A 1 -3.43 91.59 0.37
CA MET A 1 -3.12 90.74 -0.80
C MET A 1 -2.58 89.40 -0.30
N LYS A 2 -3.15 88.30 -0.82
CA LYS A 2 -3.10 86.93 -0.28
C LYS A 2 -1.71 86.29 -0.46
N LYS A 3 -1.16 85.69 0.60
CA LYS A 3 -0.05 84.75 0.54
C LYS A 3 -0.61 83.36 0.22
N PHE A 4 -0.20 82.77 -0.90
CA PHE A 4 -0.47 81.38 -1.25
C PHE A 4 0.60 80.50 -0.59
N TYR A 5 0.17 79.56 0.27
CA TYR A 5 0.99 78.44 0.71
C TYR A 5 0.52 77.17 0.00
N PHE A 6 1.44 76.55 -0.74
CA PHE A 6 1.26 75.21 -1.30
C PHE A 6 1.21 74.19 -0.15
N SER A 7 0.09 73.47 -0.04
CA SER A 7 -0.04 72.29 0.81
C SER A 7 0.55 71.08 0.09
N LYS A 8 1.57 70.46 0.68
CA LYS A 8 2.17 69.21 0.20
C LYS A 8 1.24 68.03 0.56
N SER A 9 0.92 67.22 -0.45
CA SER A 9 0.28 65.91 -0.31
C SER A 9 1.00 65.05 0.74
N SER A 10 0.25 64.55 1.71
CA SER A 10 0.70 63.47 2.60
C SER A 10 0.14 62.15 2.09
N TYR A 11 1.00 61.34 1.48
CA TYR A 11 0.77 59.92 1.27
C TYR A 11 1.17 59.19 2.56
N ILE A 12 0.21 58.58 3.25
CA ILE A 12 0.50 57.71 4.40
C ILE A 12 0.13 56.27 4.02
N SER A 13 1.19 55.51 3.71
CA SER A 13 1.45 54.09 4.03
C SER A 13 0.25 53.14 4.11
N ALA A 14 -0.04 52.48 3.00
CA ALA A 14 -0.71 51.19 2.96
C ALA A 14 0.35 50.07 3.12
N SER A 15 0.87 49.85 4.33
CA SER A 15 1.88 48.79 4.56
C SER A 15 1.91 48.29 6.00
N VAL A 16 0.76 47.83 6.55
CA VAL A 16 0.76 47.05 7.82
C VAL A 16 -0.19 45.84 7.80
N LEU A 17 -1.01 45.65 6.76
CA LEU A 17 -2.00 44.56 6.72
C LEU A 17 -1.58 43.38 5.81
N ALA A 18 -0.35 42.89 5.94
CA ALA A 18 0.14 41.77 5.11
C ALA A 18 0.93 40.70 5.88
N LEU A 19 0.94 40.71 7.23
CA LEU A 19 1.79 39.79 8.01
C LEU A 19 1.03 38.76 8.86
N THR A 20 -0.30 38.72 8.84
CA THR A 20 -1.09 37.81 9.69
C THR A 20 -1.85 36.71 8.95
N LEU A 21 -1.77 36.66 7.61
CA LEU A 21 -2.45 35.64 6.79
C LEU A 21 -1.56 34.46 6.36
N GLY A 22 -0.28 34.42 6.76
CA GLY A 22 0.68 33.40 6.32
C GLY A 22 0.97 32.26 7.30
N LEU A 23 0.35 32.21 8.48
CA LEU A 23 0.77 31.33 9.59
C LEU A 23 -0.12 30.09 9.81
N SER A 24 -1.06 29.80 8.92
CA SER A 24 -1.93 28.63 9.03
C SER A 24 -2.08 27.88 7.71
N ALA A 25 -0.97 27.67 6.99
CA ALA A 25 -0.94 26.54 6.07
C ALA A 25 -0.87 25.28 6.94
N PRO A 26 -1.89 24.39 6.94
CA PRO A 26 -1.70 23.08 7.54
C PRO A 26 -0.51 22.44 6.85
N LEU A 27 0.55 22.18 7.60
CA LEU A 27 1.63 21.32 7.11
C LEU A 27 0.95 20.00 6.75
N ALA A 28 1.01 19.60 5.48
CA ALA A 28 0.55 18.29 5.06
C ALA A 28 1.48 17.26 5.74
N HIS A 29 1.03 16.72 6.87
CA HIS A 29 1.76 15.68 7.57
C HIS A 29 1.53 14.37 6.82
N SER A 30 2.63 13.70 6.49
CA SER A 30 2.60 12.33 5.99
C SER A 30 2.02 11.43 7.09
N ILE A 31 0.87 10.80 6.82
CA ILE A 31 0.32 9.78 7.70
C ILE A 31 0.71 8.44 7.06
N PRO A 32 1.69 7.71 7.62
CA PRO A 32 2.04 6.39 7.12
C PRO A 32 0.85 5.45 7.36
N PHE A 33 0.64 4.49 6.48
CA PHE A 33 -0.34 3.43 6.66
C PHE A 33 0.28 2.06 6.34
N THR A 34 -0.30 1.03 6.96
CA THR A 34 -0.07 -0.37 6.63
C THR A 34 -1.40 -1.01 6.31
N ILE A 35 -1.47 -1.75 5.22
CA ILE A 35 -2.55 -2.67 4.90
C ILE A 35 -1.96 -4.07 4.93
N ASP A 36 -2.55 -4.95 5.73
CA ASP A 36 -2.20 -6.35 5.80
C ASP A 36 -3.25 -7.20 5.09
N GLY A 37 -2.95 -8.46 4.87
CA GLY A 37 -3.87 -9.45 4.35
C GLY A 37 -3.33 -10.84 4.62
N VAL A 38 -4.23 -11.76 4.96
CA VAL A 38 -3.89 -13.18 5.06
C VAL A 38 -4.77 -13.91 4.06
N LEU A 39 -4.13 -14.59 3.11
CA LEU A 39 -4.80 -15.48 2.20
C LEU A 39 -4.71 -16.88 2.76
N THR A 40 -5.86 -17.55 2.85
CA THR A 40 -5.96 -18.94 3.27
C THR A 40 -6.49 -19.80 2.14
N GLY A 41 -6.09 -21.07 2.16
CA GLY A 41 -6.19 -22.00 1.04
C GLY A 41 -7.57 -22.36 0.50
N ASP A 42 -7.54 -23.41 -0.31
CA ASP A 42 -8.63 -23.85 -1.16
C ASP A 42 -9.67 -24.65 -0.37
N ILE A 43 -10.88 -24.11 -0.27
CA ILE A 43 -11.98 -24.73 0.48
C ILE A 43 -12.53 -26.01 -0.16
N ARG A 44 -12.08 -26.35 -1.38
CA ARG A 44 -12.56 -27.50 -2.13
C ARG A 44 -12.02 -28.82 -1.57
N LEU A 45 -12.89 -29.82 -1.51
CA LEU A 45 -12.55 -31.16 -1.03
C LEU A 45 -11.41 -31.78 -1.84
N ASN A 46 -10.40 -32.32 -1.14
CA ASN A 46 -9.18 -32.96 -1.68
C ASN A 46 -8.13 -32.04 -2.31
N ASN A 47 -8.27 -30.71 -2.21
CA ASN A 47 -7.18 -29.80 -2.56
C ASN A 47 -6.22 -29.63 -1.38
N PRO A 48 -4.97 -29.19 -1.62
CA PRO A 48 -4.01 -28.91 -0.56
C PRO A 48 -4.54 -27.84 0.42
N ASP A 49 -4.54 -28.17 1.70
CA ASP A 49 -4.95 -27.30 2.80
C ASP A 49 -3.72 -26.77 3.55
N ASN A 50 -3.89 -25.73 4.38
CA ASN A 50 -2.81 -24.99 5.07
C ASN A 50 -1.94 -24.17 4.12
N LEU A 51 -2.53 -23.68 3.04
CA LEU A 51 -1.97 -22.59 2.24
C LEU A 51 -2.19 -21.29 3.00
N ILE A 52 -1.09 -20.62 3.31
CA ILE A 52 -1.06 -19.37 4.05
C ILE A 52 -0.09 -18.44 3.34
N MET A 53 -0.57 -17.26 2.99
CA MET A 53 0.22 -16.18 2.43
C MET A 53 -0.12 -14.89 3.14
N ASN A 54 0.91 -14.14 3.51
CA ASN A 54 0.79 -12.83 4.09
C ASN A 54 1.04 -11.78 3.00
N VAL A 55 0.23 -10.73 3.03
CA VAL A 55 0.42 -9.54 2.21
C VAL A 55 0.58 -8.36 3.15
N THR A 56 1.61 -7.57 2.93
CA THR A 56 1.82 -6.30 3.63
C THR A 56 2.07 -5.21 2.61
N ILE A 57 1.33 -4.12 2.76
CA ILE A 57 1.42 -2.93 1.90
C ILE A 57 1.70 -1.75 2.80
N THR A 58 2.77 -1.01 2.51
CA THR A 58 3.12 0.20 3.23
C THR A 58 3.12 1.40 2.33
N GLY A 59 2.70 2.55 2.86
CA GLY A 59 2.71 3.81 2.12
C GLY A 59 2.37 4.96 3.04
N ASP A 60 2.08 6.11 2.45
CA ASP A 60 1.65 7.27 3.22
C ASP A 60 0.69 8.16 2.43
N THR A 61 -0.11 8.96 3.12
CA THR A 61 -1.16 9.80 2.52
C THR A 61 -0.63 10.99 1.70
N THR A 62 0.68 11.23 1.70
CA THR A 62 1.34 12.29 0.93
C THR A 62 2.10 11.77 -0.28
N SER A 63 2.23 10.46 -0.42
CA SER A 63 2.91 9.79 -1.52
C SER A 63 1.90 9.15 -2.48
N ASN A 64 2.27 9.14 -3.75
CA ASN A 64 1.58 8.38 -4.78
C ASN A 64 2.15 6.97 -4.96
N GLN A 65 3.01 6.51 -4.05
CA GLN A 65 3.62 5.19 -4.07
C GLN A 65 3.21 4.36 -2.85
N ALA A 66 3.02 3.07 -3.06
CA ALA A 66 2.83 2.05 -2.03
C ALA A 66 3.74 0.86 -2.32
N PHE A 67 4.34 0.29 -1.28
CA PHE A 67 5.29 -0.82 -1.36
C PHE A 67 4.62 -2.10 -0.91
N TRP A 68 4.66 -3.11 -1.77
CA TRP A 68 4.03 -4.41 -1.56
C TRP A 68 5.05 -5.45 -1.16
N THR A 69 4.67 -6.32 -0.23
CA THR A 69 5.40 -7.53 0.14
C THR A 69 4.42 -8.68 0.22
N ILE A 70 4.68 -9.71 -0.58
CA ILE A 70 3.90 -10.94 -0.66
C ILE A 70 4.83 -12.05 -0.16
N ASP A 71 4.43 -12.68 0.93
CA ASP A 71 5.22 -13.64 1.70
C ASP A 71 4.45 -14.94 1.83
N ILE A 72 5.02 -16.05 1.36
CA ILE A 72 4.42 -17.36 1.54
C ILE A 72 4.82 -17.88 2.92
N ASN A 73 3.84 -18.21 3.75
CA ASN A 73 4.08 -18.75 5.08
C ASN A 73 3.35 -20.08 5.26
N SER A 74 3.61 -21.01 4.34
CA SER A 74 2.92 -22.31 4.26
C SER A 74 3.87 -23.44 4.69
N PRO A 75 4.19 -23.61 5.99
CA PRO A 75 5.18 -24.58 6.45
C PRO A 75 4.77 -26.04 6.21
N ALA A 76 3.48 -26.30 5.98
CA ALA A 76 2.98 -27.62 5.57
C ALA A 76 3.42 -28.00 4.13
N HIS A 77 3.87 -27.03 3.34
CA HIS A 77 4.33 -27.18 1.96
C HIS A 77 5.72 -26.53 1.82
N PRO A 78 6.80 -27.22 2.25
CA PRO A 78 8.14 -26.62 2.27
C PRO A 78 8.63 -26.19 0.89
N ASP A 79 8.22 -26.91 -0.16
CA ASP A 79 8.62 -26.67 -1.54
C ASP A 79 7.63 -25.78 -2.31
N VAL A 80 6.66 -25.14 -1.63
CA VAL A 80 5.65 -24.28 -2.27
C VAL A 80 6.28 -23.14 -3.05
N LYS A 81 5.65 -22.82 -4.18
CA LYS A 81 6.04 -21.70 -5.02
C LYS A 81 4.82 -20.87 -5.40
N LEU A 82 4.99 -19.56 -5.48
CA LEU A 82 4.00 -18.68 -6.08
C LEU A 82 4.11 -18.77 -7.59
N ASP A 83 2.97 -19.01 -8.24
CA ASP A 83 2.84 -18.93 -9.69
C ASP A 83 2.30 -17.54 -10.06
N GLU A 84 1.16 -17.18 -9.46
CA GLU A 84 0.47 -15.93 -9.71
C GLU A 84 -0.12 -15.37 -8.41
N PHE A 85 -0.03 -14.05 -8.24
CA PHE A 85 -0.73 -13.34 -7.17
C PHE A 85 -1.69 -12.31 -7.76
N TYR A 86 -2.91 -12.26 -7.23
CA TYR A 86 -4.03 -11.55 -7.79
C TYR A 86 -4.56 -10.52 -6.80
N PHE A 87 -4.95 -9.36 -7.31
CA PHE A 87 -5.48 -8.31 -6.45
C PHE A 87 -6.43 -7.37 -7.20
N ASN A 88 -7.44 -6.91 -6.46
CA ASN A 88 -8.32 -5.85 -6.89
C ASN A 88 -7.94 -4.53 -6.23
N MET A 89 -8.23 -3.43 -6.92
CA MET A 89 -8.11 -2.07 -6.41
C MET A 89 -9.42 -1.32 -6.65
N SER A 90 -9.68 -0.29 -5.86
CA SER A 90 -10.71 0.70 -6.21
C SER A 90 -10.23 1.56 -7.38
N GLY A 91 -11.12 2.04 -8.25
CA GLY A 91 -10.75 2.88 -9.40
C GLY A 91 -10.51 2.07 -10.68
N LEU A 92 -9.82 2.67 -11.66
CA LEU A 92 -9.53 2.04 -12.95
C LEU A 92 -8.14 1.40 -12.94
N ALA A 93 -7.97 0.30 -13.67
CA ALA A 93 -6.66 -0.34 -13.80
C ALA A 93 -5.58 0.61 -14.38
N SER A 94 -5.98 1.52 -15.28
CA SER A 94 -5.09 2.54 -15.86
C SER A 94 -4.56 3.57 -14.86
N ASP A 95 -5.19 3.68 -13.69
CA ASP A 95 -4.77 4.60 -12.64
C ASP A 95 -3.49 4.13 -11.95
N TYR A 96 -3.03 2.90 -12.23
CA TYR A 96 -1.95 2.26 -11.52
C TYR A 96 -0.81 1.83 -12.44
N SER A 97 0.42 1.94 -11.95
CA SER A 97 1.61 1.39 -12.59
C SER A 97 2.50 0.68 -11.57
N PHE A 98 3.33 -0.25 -12.04
CA PHE A 98 4.08 -1.16 -11.17
C PHE A 98 5.55 -1.21 -11.60
N SER A 99 6.46 -1.26 -10.63
CA SER A 99 7.90 -1.26 -10.88
C SER A 99 8.67 -1.85 -9.70
N GLY A 100 9.98 -2.01 -9.85
CA GLY A 100 10.86 -2.39 -8.73
C GLY A 100 10.62 -3.81 -8.22
N PHE A 101 10.28 -4.74 -9.12
CA PHE A 101 10.05 -6.14 -8.77
C PHE A 101 11.32 -6.81 -8.25
N ASP A 102 11.19 -7.49 -7.12
CA ASP A 102 12.17 -8.43 -6.57
C ASP A 102 11.43 -9.70 -6.13
N PRO A 103 11.71 -10.88 -6.73
CA PRO A 103 12.72 -11.12 -7.76
C PRO A 103 12.50 -10.40 -9.09
N THR A 104 13.59 -10.09 -9.80
CA THR A 104 13.50 -9.50 -11.14
C THR A 104 12.89 -10.48 -12.13
N GLY A 105 12.07 -9.99 -13.06
CA GLY A 105 11.42 -10.78 -14.12
C GLY A 105 9.90 -10.87 -13.96
N TRP A 106 9.41 -10.75 -12.72
CA TRP A 106 7.98 -10.63 -12.45
C TRP A 106 7.38 -9.39 -13.11
N THR A 107 6.13 -9.51 -13.56
CA THR A 107 5.38 -8.43 -14.22
C THR A 107 3.94 -8.41 -13.74
N VAL A 108 3.28 -7.25 -13.85
CA VAL A 108 1.83 -7.14 -13.62
C VAL A 108 1.08 -7.08 -14.95
N ASN A 109 0.06 -7.92 -15.10
CA ASN A 109 -0.90 -7.86 -16.20
C ASN A 109 -2.27 -7.34 -15.72
N SER A 110 -2.99 -6.71 -16.65
CA SER A 110 -4.39 -6.31 -16.46
C SER A 110 -5.12 -6.37 -17.82
N PRO A 111 -6.29 -7.03 -17.92
CA PRO A 111 -6.96 -7.79 -16.86
C PRO A 111 -6.16 -9.06 -16.48
N ALA A 112 -6.38 -9.56 -15.26
CA ALA A 112 -5.81 -10.83 -14.83
C ALA A 112 -6.38 -12.01 -15.64
N THR A 113 -5.55 -13.02 -15.87
CA THR A 113 -5.89 -14.32 -16.48
C THR A 113 -5.83 -15.44 -15.45
N VAL A 114 -6.86 -15.52 -14.61
CA VAL A 114 -6.84 -16.35 -13.41
C VAL A 114 -6.75 -17.85 -13.69
N GLN A 115 -5.76 -18.52 -13.10
CA GLN A 115 -5.60 -19.97 -13.07
C GLN A 115 -6.06 -20.56 -11.73
N GLY A 116 -6.51 -21.82 -11.75
CA GLY A 116 -6.78 -22.61 -10.54
C GLY A 116 -8.05 -22.24 -9.75
N ALA A 117 -8.59 -21.02 -9.89
CA ALA A 117 -9.69 -20.54 -9.05
C ALA A 117 -11.11 -20.79 -9.57
N GLY A 118 -11.33 -21.23 -10.82
CA GLY A 118 -12.69 -21.42 -11.36
C GLY A 118 -13.48 -20.12 -11.55
N GLY A 119 -13.65 -19.68 -12.80
CA GLY A 119 -14.59 -18.63 -13.22
C GLY A 119 -14.43 -17.22 -12.61
N THR A 120 -13.45 -16.99 -11.74
CA THR A 120 -13.22 -15.70 -11.08
C THR A 120 -12.44 -14.73 -11.96
N SER A 121 -12.45 -13.46 -11.60
CA SER A 121 -11.69 -12.40 -12.27
C SER A 121 -11.15 -11.40 -11.26
N PHE A 122 -9.90 -11.02 -11.44
CA PHE A 122 -9.23 -9.95 -10.70
C PHE A 122 -8.81 -8.84 -11.67
N MET A 123 -8.60 -7.64 -11.12
CA MET A 123 -8.11 -6.49 -11.88
C MET A 123 -6.68 -6.72 -12.35
N PHE A 124 -5.82 -7.20 -11.45
CA PHE A 124 -4.40 -7.42 -11.70
C PHE A 124 -3.96 -8.83 -11.30
N GLU A 125 -2.95 -9.30 -12.01
CA GLU A 125 -2.10 -10.43 -11.60
C GLU A 125 -0.64 -9.99 -11.63
N THR A 126 0.15 -10.36 -10.63
CA THR A 126 1.59 -10.49 -10.77
C THR A 126 1.89 -11.91 -11.23
N LEU A 127 2.61 -12.05 -12.34
CA LEU A 127 2.88 -13.32 -13.00
C LEU A 127 4.39 -13.61 -13.02
N ASP A 128 4.77 -14.84 -12.68
CA ASP A 128 6.08 -15.39 -13.04
C ASP A 128 6.15 -15.59 -14.57
N PRO A 129 7.02 -14.87 -15.30
CA PRO A 129 7.06 -14.94 -16.75
C PRO A 129 7.27 -16.38 -17.25
N ALA A 130 6.38 -16.80 -18.15
CA ALA A 130 6.50 -18.11 -18.78
C ALA A 130 7.72 -18.21 -19.71
N GLY A 131 8.57 -19.19 -19.46
CA GLY A 131 9.64 -19.63 -20.36
C GLY A 131 11.02 -19.05 -20.05
N PRO A 132 12.10 -19.64 -20.59
CA PRO A 132 13.46 -19.29 -20.16
C PRO A 132 13.92 -17.88 -20.58
N PRO A 133 14.59 -17.13 -19.68
CA PRO A 133 14.76 -17.46 -18.27
C PRO A 133 13.50 -17.14 -17.46
N ASN A 134 13.02 -18.11 -16.68
CA ASN A 134 11.99 -17.86 -15.66
C ASN A 134 12.54 -16.84 -14.62
N ALA A 135 11.65 -16.11 -13.96
CA ALA A 135 12.09 -15.33 -12.80
C ALA A 135 12.52 -16.29 -11.68
N ALA A 136 13.19 -15.75 -10.64
CA ALA A 136 13.44 -16.57 -9.47
C ALA A 136 12.12 -16.87 -8.75
N ASP A 137 11.98 -18.12 -8.28
CA ASP A 137 10.80 -18.58 -7.57
C ASP A 137 10.59 -17.79 -6.27
N VAL A 138 9.34 -17.41 -6.02
CA VAL A 138 8.88 -16.87 -4.74
C VAL A 138 8.41 -18.06 -3.90
N THR A 139 8.96 -18.21 -2.69
CA THR A 139 8.86 -19.42 -1.84
C THR A 139 8.66 -19.03 -0.37
N ASN A 140 8.62 -20.00 0.55
CA ASN A 140 8.62 -19.74 2.00
C ASN A 140 9.84 -18.94 2.51
N SER A 141 10.89 -18.76 1.70
CA SER A 141 12.13 -18.08 2.08
C SER A 141 12.46 -16.87 1.21
N GLN A 142 11.67 -16.63 0.16
CA GLN A 142 11.88 -15.55 -0.80
C GLN A 142 10.53 -14.91 -1.09
N ASN A 143 10.40 -13.64 -0.71
CA ASN A 143 9.17 -12.87 -0.92
C ASN A 143 9.15 -12.30 -2.33
N LEU A 144 7.94 -11.97 -2.80
CA LEU A 144 7.76 -11.05 -3.92
C LEU A 144 7.55 -9.64 -3.37
N THR A 145 8.31 -8.68 -3.86
CA THR A 145 8.11 -7.26 -3.55
C THR A 145 8.04 -6.44 -4.81
N PHE A 146 7.28 -5.35 -4.77
CA PHE A 146 7.20 -4.37 -5.85
C PHE A 146 6.63 -3.04 -5.35
N THR A 147 6.84 -2.00 -6.14
CA THR A 147 6.28 -0.67 -5.92
C THR A 147 5.11 -0.44 -6.84
N MET A 148 3.97 -0.08 -6.26
CA MET A 148 2.78 0.38 -6.95
C MET A 148 2.74 1.91 -6.94
N THR A 149 2.47 2.53 -8.08
CA THR A 149 2.28 3.97 -8.23
C THR A 149 0.85 4.28 -8.63
N ASN A 150 0.20 5.18 -7.91
CA ASN A 150 -1.07 5.80 -8.28
C ASN A 150 -0.80 7.02 -9.18
N ASN A 151 -1.23 6.93 -10.43
CA ASN A 151 -1.02 7.95 -11.46
C ASN A 151 -1.99 9.14 -11.35
N VAL A 152 -3.05 9.01 -10.54
CA VAL A 152 -4.10 10.03 -10.41
C VAL A 152 -4.09 10.76 -9.07
N GLY A 153 -3.23 10.37 -8.13
CA GLY A 153 -3.08 11.05 -6.85
C GLY A 153 -2.33 10.24 -5.80
N ASN A 154 -2.50 10.62 -4.53
CA ASN A 154 -1.88 9.93 -3.40
C ASN A 154 -2.67 8.68 -2.99
N PHE A 155 -2.00 7.76 -2.32
CA PHE A 155 -2.68 6.60 -1.74
C PHE A 155 -3.52 6.97 -0.52
N THR A 156 -4.63 6.25 -0.37
CA THR A 156 -5.40 6.18 0.87
C THR A 156 -5.73 4.72 1.13
N THR A 157 -5.92 4.35 2.40
CA THR A 157 -6.30 2.98 2.78
C THR A 157 -7.59 2.51 2.09
N ALA A 158 -8.51 3.45 1.83
CA ALA A 158 -9.77 3.20 1.13
C ALA A 158 -9.59 2.66 -0.30
N LEU A 159 -8.49 2.98 -0.99
CA LEU A 159 -8.24 2.43 -2.33
C LEU A 159 -8.08 0.90 -2.31
N PHE A 160 -7.57 0.37 -1.20
CA PHE A 160 -7.41 -1.07 -0.97
C PHE A 160 -8.70 -1.65 -0.36
N THR A 161 -9.14 -1.15 0.80
CA THR A 161 -10.22 -1.79 1.57
C THR A 161 -11.59 -1.74 0.88
N ASN A 162 -11.82 -0.77 -0.02
CA ASN A 162 -13.07 -0.69 -0.80
C ASN A 162 -12.99 -1.38 -2.17
N ALA A 163 -11.87 -2.05 -2.48
CA ALA A 163 -11.72 -2.77 -3.73
C ALA A 163 -12.83 -3.83 -3.90
N PRO A 164 -13.31 -4.08 -5.14
CA PRO A 164 -14.28 -5.13 -5.39
C PRO A 164 -13.79 -6.50 -4.92
N VAL A 165 -14.71 -7.31 -4.39
CA VAL A 165 -14.45 -8.71 -4.04
C VAL A 165 -14.63 -9.57 -5.29
N ALA A 166 -13.61 -10.32 -5.67
CA ALA A 166 -13.69 -11.33 -6.72
C ALA A 166 -14.46 -12.55 -6.19
N GLN A 167 -15.33 -13.11 -7.01
CA GLN A 167 -16.12 -14.30 -6.67
C GLN A 167 -15.76 -15.44 -7.60
N SER A 168 -15.31 -16.54 -7.00
CA SER A 168 -15.17 -17.82 -7.68
C SER A 168 -16.44 -18.64 -7.52
N ASN A 169 -16.77 -19.43 -8.53
CA ASN A 169 -17.85 -20.42 -8.45
C ASN A 169 -17.45 -21.69 -7.67
N ASP A 170 -16.15 -21.91 -7.43
CA ASP A 170 -15.63 -23.18 -6.90
C ASP A 170 -14.70 -23.04 -5.68
N ALA A 171 -13.93 -21.95 -5.57
CA ALA A 171 -12.78 -21.84 -4.66
C ALA A 171 -12.91 -20.74 -3.59
N GLY A 172 -13.94 -19.89 -3.63
CA GLY A 172 -14.22 -18.87 -2.62
C GLY A 172 -14.34 -17.44 -3.16
N SER A 173 -14.00 -16.46 -2.32
CA SER A 173 -14.07 -15.04 -2.70
C SER A 173 -13.11 -14.19 -1.89
N GLY A 174 -12.58 -13.13 -2.49
CA GLY A 174 -11.68 -12.19 -1.82
C GLY A 174 -11.30 -11.01 -2.69
N GLN A 175 -10.70 -9.98 -2.08
CA GLN A 175 -10.06 -8.88 -2.79
C GLN A 175 -8.65 -9.27 -3.29
N LEU A 176 -8.08 -10.30 -2.67
CA LEU A 176 -6.77 -10.87 -2.95
C LEU A 176 -6.93 -12.34 -3.31
N GLY A 177 -6.04 -12.84 -4.17
CA GLY A 177 -5.96 -14.25 -4.55
C GLY A 177 -4.53 -14.68 -4.81
N ALA A 178 -4.25 -15.97 -4.73
CA ALA A 178 -2.95 -16.53 -5.08
C ALA A 178 -3.08 -17.95 -5.63
N HIS A 179 -2.44 -18.20 -6.76
CA HIS A 179 -2.23 -19.55 -7.28
C HIS A 179 -0.86 -20.05 -6.82
N LEU A 180 -0.86 -21.15 -6.07
CA LEU A 180 0.32 -21.75 -5.48
C LEU A 180 0.56 -23.12 -6.09
N GLN A 181 1.82 -23.45 -6.37
CA GLN A 181 2.25 -24.72 -6.95
C GLN A 181 3.23 -25.44 -6.00
N SER A 182 3.61 -26.66 -6.39
CA SER A 182 4.59 -27.47 -5.64
C SER A 182 4.10 -27.81 -4.23
N LEU A 183 2.78 -28.06 -4.13
CA LEU A 183 2.11 -28.34 -2.89
C LEU A 183 2.25 -29.81 -2.52
N THR A 184 2.75 -30.06 -1.31
CA THR A 184 2.77 -31.39 -0.71
C THR A 184 1.35 -31.91 -0.50
N THR A 185 0.97 -33.00 -1.16
CA THR A 185 -0.28 -33.70 -0.88
C THR A 185 -0.01 -34.86 0.07
N ALA A 186 -0.37 -34.70 1.35
CA ALA A 186 -0.27 -35.79 2.30
C ALA A 186 -1.21 -36.94 1.89
N GLY A 187 -0.65 -38.03 1.35
CA GLY A 187 -1.35 -39.31 1.18
C GLY A 187 -2.00 -39.60 -0.18
N ASN A 188 -2.00 -38.70 -1.16
CA ASN A 188 -2.62 -38.94 -2.48
C ASN A 188 -1.66 -39.42 -3.58
N CYS A 189 -0.38 -39.62 -3.25
CA CYS A 189 0.66 -39.90 -4.25
C CYS A 189 0.95 -41.38 -4.49
N GLY A 190 0.26 -42.29 -3.78
CA GLY A 190 0.57 -43.72 -3.84
C GLY A 190 2.07 -43.96 -3.56
N THR A 191 2.80 -44.53 -4.52
CA THR A 191 4.26 -44.77 -4.45
C THR A 191 5.10 -43.70 -5.18
N SER A 192 4.49 -42.65 -5.71
CA SER A 192 5.19 -41.59 -6.44
C SER A 192 5.77 -40.56 -5.48
N THR A 193 7.06 -40.28 -5.63
CA THR A 193 7.78 -39.24 -4.87
C THR A 193 7.74 -37.86 -5.57
N SER A 194 6.91 -37.70 -6.60
CA SER A 194 6.93 -36.53 -7.50
C SER A 194 5.52 -36.02 -7.84
N CYS A 195 4.62 -36.04 -6.86
CA CYS A 195 3.32 -35.40 -6.95
C CYS A 195 3.46 -33.93 -6.52
N SER A 196 3.46 -33.02 -7.50
CA SER A 196 3.28 -31.59 -7.26
C SER A 196 1.82 -31.28 -7.56
N ASP A 197 1.09 -30.80 -6.55
CA ASP A 197 -0.27 -30.29 -6.74
C ASP A 197 -0.25 -28.75 -6.77
N SER A 198 -1.37 -28.15 -7.16
CA SER A 198 -1.58 -26.71 -7.09
C SER A 198 -2.87 -26.38 -6.33
N GLY A 199 -2.97 -25.13 -5.88
CA GLY A 199 -4.07 -24.68 -5.04
C GLY A 199 -4.27 -23.20 -5.16
N PHE A 200 -5.45 -22.73 -4.75
CA PHE A 200 -5.79 -21.32 -4.81
C PHE A 200 -6.19 -20.82 -3.43
N ALA A 201 -5.54 -19.74 -2.97
CA ALA A 201 -5.85 -19.09 -1.71
C ALA A 201 -6.57 -17.75 -1.94
N PHE A 202 -7.55 -17.42 -1.11
CA PHE A 202 -8.25 -16.13 -1.13
C PHE A 202 -8.03 -15.38 0.18
N GLY A 203 -8.07 -14.05 0.09
CA GLY A 203 -7.97 -13.16 1.24
C GLY A 203 -8.58 -11.79 0.97
N ASN A 204 -8.62 -10.95 2.01
CA ASN A 204 -9.08 -9.56 1.90
C ASN A 204 -8.02 -8.64 2.50
N TYR A 205 -8.09 -7.37 2.10
CA TYR A 205 -7.30 -6.33 2.76
C TYR A 205 -7.84 -6.10 4.18
N ASP A 206 -6.92 -6.00 5.13
CA ASP A 206 -7.16 -5.57 6.50
C ASP A 206 -6.31 -4.32 6.75
N SER A 207 -6.96 -3.23 7.14
CA SER A 207 -6.26 -1.98 7.46
C SER A 207 -5.74 -1.91 8.89
N GLY A 208 -5.84 -3.01 9.65
CA GLY A 208 -5.08 -3.20 10.89
C GLY A 208 -5.18 -2.05 11.88
N ASN A 209 -6.37 -1.48 12.09
CA ASN A 209 -6.60 -0.19 12.78
C ASN A 209 -5.81 1.01 12.18
N PRO A 210 -6.44 2.19 12.04
CA PRO A 210 -5.72 3.37 11.58
C PRO A 210 -4.53 3.64 12.52
N PRO A 211 -3.38 4.11 11.98
CA PRO A 211 -2.26 4.53 12.79
C PRO A 211 -2.77 5.45 13.89
N VAL A 212 -2.49 5.09 15.15
CA VAL A 212 -2.79 5.97 16.27
C VAL A 212 -2.06 7.28 15.97
N LEU A 213 -2.83 8.33 15.65
CA LEU A 213 -2.32 9.69 15.58
C LEU A 213 -1.79 10.01 16.96
N ILE A 214 -0.48 9.81 17.19
CA ILE A 214 0.21 10.39 18.32
C ILE A 214 0.22 11.88 18.00
N PRO A 215 -0.59 12.72 18.67
CA PRO A 215 -0.51 14.15 18.44
C PRO A 215 0.90 14.54 18.84
N GLU A 216 1.69 15.08 17.92
CA GLU A 216 2.96 15.71 18.30
C GLU A 216 2.63 16.67 19.44
N PRO A 217 3.25 16.50 20.61
CA PRO A 217 2.76 17.20 21.77
C PRO A 217 2.98 18.69 21.51
N ALA A 218 1.88 19.44 21.51
CA ALA A 218 1.86 20.90 21.39
C ALA A 218 2.78 21.60 22.43
N THR A 219 3.35 20.84 23.37
CA THR A 219 4.43 21.23 24.25
C THR A 219 5.71 21.65 23.52
N LEU A 220 6.07 21.12 22.33
CA LEU A 220 7.23 21.63 21.58
C LEU A 220 6.97 23.04 21.03
N SER A 221 5.75 23.30 20.55
CA SER A 221 5.32 24.63 20.13
C SER A 221 5.23 25.59 21.31
N LEU A 222 4.76 25.13 22.48
CA LEU A 222 4.69 25.92 23.71
C LEU A 222 6.08 26.17 24.33
N LEU A 223 7.03 25.24 24.20
CA LEU A 223 8.41 25.38 24.64
C LEU A 223 9.17 26.38 23.74
N GLY A 224 8.95 26.33 22.43
CA GLY A 224 9.48 27.30 21.47
C GLY A 224 8.94 28.72 21.69
N LEU A 225 7.62 28.86 21.91
CA LEU A 225 7.00 30.15 22.23
C LEU A 225 7.40 30.66 23.63
N GLY A 226 7.56 29.76 24.61
CA GLY A 226 8.01 30.09 25.97
C GLY A 226 9.43 30.66 26.00
N LEU A 227 10.35 30.07 25.23
CA LEU A 227 11.74 30.56 25.12
C LEU A 227 11.84 31.94 24.44
N LEU A 228 10.99 32.22 23.45
CA LEU A 228 10.90 33.55 22.84
C LEU A 228 10.32 34.60 23.81
N GLY A 229 9.35 34.21 24.64
CA GLY A 229 8.79 35.07 25.69
C GLY A 229 9.81 35.49 26.76
N PHE A 230 10.69 34.57 27.19
CA PHE A 230 11.76 34.88 28.15
C PHE A 230 12.90 35.73 27.54
N GLY A 231 13.14 35.63 26.23
CA GLY A 231 14.14 36.46 25.54
C GLY A 231 13.75 37.94 25.43
N VAL A 232 12.48 38.24 25.19
CA VAL A 232 11.97 39.62 25.07
C VAL A 232 11.80 40.29 26.44
N ALA A 233 11.36 39.53 27.45
CA ALA A 233 11.22 40.04 28.83
C ALA A 233 12.55 40.52 29.43
N ARG A 234 13.68 39.98 28.99
CA ARG A 234 15.02 40.38 29.45
C ARG A 234 15.54 41.68 28.80
N ARG A 235 14.93 42.15 27.70
CA ARG A 235 15.31 43.41 27.01
C ARG A 235 14.56 44.65 27.51
N GLN A 236 13.52 44.50 28.33
CA GLN A 236 12.78 45.63 28.90
C GLN A 236 13.33 46.17 30.23
N LYS A 237 14.47 45.65 30.71
CA LYS A 237 15.22 46.23 31.84
C LYS A 237 16.62 46.66 31.40
N LYS A 238 16.69 47.68 30.56
CA LYS A 238 17.82 48.61 30.45
C LYS A 238 17.30 49.96 29.96
#